data_AF-A0A2J9E1C9-F1
#
_entry.id   AF-A0A2J9E1C9-F1
#
_cell.length_a   1.000
_cell.length_b   1.000
_cell.length_c   1.000
_cell.angle_alpha   90.00
_cell.angle_beta   90.00
_cell.angle_gamma   90.00
#
_symmetry.space_group_name_H-M   'P 1'
#
loop_
_entity.id
_entity.type
_entity.pdbx_description
1 polymer ?
#
loop_
_entity_poly.entity_id
_entity_poly.type
_entity_poly.pdbx_seq_one_letter_code
_entity_poly.pdbx_strand_id
1 'polypeptide(L)'
;MSHKHSAALIVLSGSLLTATPSYANSSDIETAGDIMMVAIPALAYGSTYYMDDPEGRMQFYKSFAANAVTTYGLKKTVDRERPDHSDNDSFPSAHTSIAFQGASFIHKRYGFEYSIPAYIGATFVGYSRLEADKHHTTDVLAGAALGVASSMFLTKSYYDDTLHVSANLAPESYQLAVHYSF
;
A
#
# COMPACT_ATOMS: atom_id res chain seq x y z
N MET A 1 14.86 -2.72 -27.82
CA MET A 1 14.19 -2.73 -26.50
C MET A 1 13.46 -1.39 -26.33
N SER A 2 12.39 -1.19 -27.10
CA SER A 2 11.70 0.09 -27.25
C SER A 2 10.20 -0.07 -26.95
N HIS A 3 9.63 0.94 -26.30
CA HIS A 3 8.18 1.19 -26.13
C HIS A 3 7.37 0.30 -25.16
N LYS A 4 7.63 0.40 -23.85
CA LYS A 4 6.56 0.19 -22.84
C LYS A 4 6.36 1.35 -21.86
N HIS A 5 7.06 2.49 -22.02
CA HIS A 5 6.81 3.69 -21.21
C HIS A 5 5.43 4.34 -21.48
N SER A 6 4.75 3.99 -22.57
CA SER A 6 3.47 4.59 -22.96
C SER A 6 2.24 3.75 -22.59
N ALA A 7 2.42 2.53 -22.07
CA ALA A 7 1.31 1.64 -21.73
C ALA A 7 0.89 1.72 -20.25
N ALA A 8 1.64 2.45 -19.41
CA ALA A 8 1.27 2.65 -18.01
C ALA A 8 0.17 3.73 -17.80
N LEU A 9 -0.24 4.39 -18.90
CA LEU A 9 -1.48 5.14 -18.94
C LEU A 9 -2.64 4.15 -19.16
N ILE A 10 -3.67 4.23 -18.32
CA ILE A 10 -4.91 3.42 -18.31
C ILE A 10 -4.88 2.24 -17.33
N VAL A 11 -4.78 2.51 -16.03
CA VAL A 11 -5.62 1.81 -15.02
C VAL A 11 -6.29 2.78 -14.05
N LEU A 12 -6.04 4.09 -14.15
CA LEU A 12 -6.56 5.04 -13.16
C LEU A 12 -7.07 6.36 -13.72
N SER A 13 -7.71 6.25 -14.88
CA SER A 13 -8.41 7.36 -15.52
C SER A 13 -9.87 6.98 -15.70
N GLY A 14 -10.68 7.30 -14.70
CA GLY A 14 -12.12 7.38 -14.85
C GLY A 14 -12.91 6.40 -13.99
N SER A 15 -13.81 6.98 -13.18
CA SER A 15 -15.01 6.36 -12.61
C SER A 15 -14.97 5.83 -11.18
N LEU A 16 -14.26 6.44 -10.22
CA LEU A 16 -14.61 6.25 -8.80
C LEU A 16 -14.40 7.51 -7.93
N LEU A 17 -14.74 8.68 -8.48
CA LEU A 17 -14.63 9.98 -7.82
C LEU A 17 -15.97 10.74 -7.80
N THR A 18 -17.08 10.03 -7.58
CA THR A 18 -18.39 10.64 -7.28
C THR A 18 -19.07 9.91 -6.12
N ALA A 19 -18.49 10.02 -4.93
CA ALA A 19 -19.25 9.86 -3.71
C ALA A 19 -18.84 11.01 -2.79
N THR A 20 -19.63 12.09 -2.80
CA THR A 20 -19.50 13.16 -1.82
C THR A 20 -19.91 12.58 -0.46
N PRO A 21 -19.00 12.42 0.52
CA PRO A 21 -19.31 11.81 1.82
C PRO A 21 -20.22 12.70 2.68
N SER A 22 -20.50 13.94 2.27
CA SER A 22 -21.25 14.94 3.03
C SER A 22 -22.72 14.58 3.33
N TYR A 23 -23.26 13.50 2.76
CA TYR A 23 -24.62 13.00 3.04
C TYR A 23 -24.70 11.48 3.28
N ALA A 24 -23.56 10.79 3.37
CA ALA A 24 -23.53 9.34 3.58
C ALA A 24 -23.58 9.02 5.07
N ASN A 25 -24.35 8.01 5.48
CA ASN A 25 -24.36 7.56 6.87
C ASN A 25 -23.11 6.70 7.16
N SER A 26 -22.76 6.51 8.43
CA SER A 26 -21.56 5.76 8.83
C SER A 26 -21.49 4.34 8.24
N SER A 27 -22.65 3.68 8.08
CA SER A 27 -22.76 2.37 7.42
C SER A 27 -22.35 2.36 5.95
N ASP A 28 -22.69 3.43 5.21
CA ASP A 28 -22.36 3.54 3.78
C ASP A 28 -20.86 3.79 3.61
N ILE A 29 -20.29 4.62 4.50
CA ILE A 29 -18.85 4.89 4.56
C ILE A 29 -18.09 3.61 4.92
N GLU A 30 -18.58 2.84 5.89
CA GLU A 30 -18.01 1.54 6.26
C GLU A 30 -18.02 0.57 5.07
N THR A 31 -19.18 0.44 4.39
CA THR A 31 -19.34 -0.44 3.22
C THR A 31 -18.40 -0.04 2.08
N ALA A 32 -18.29 1.26 1.78
CA ALA A 32 -17.35 1.75 0.77
C ALA A 32 -15.89 1.45 1.15
N GLY A 33 -15.56 1.55 2.43
CA GLY A 33 -14.25 1.15 2.97
C GLY A 33 -13.96 -0.34 2.77
N ASP A 34 -14.94 -1.21 3.00
CA ASP A 34 -14.80 -2.67 2.82
C ASP A 34 -14.55 -3.03 1.35
N ILE A 35 -15.28 -2.38 0.43
CA ILE A 35 -15.07 -2.54 -1.02
C ILE A 35 -13.64 -2.14 -1.40
N MET A 36 -13.17 -0.98 -0.93
CA MET A 36 -11.84 -0.47 -1.25
C MET A 36 -10.72 -1.33 -0.64
N MET A 37 -10.93 -1.88 0.56
CA MET A 37 -10.00 -2.83 1.18
C MET A 37 -9.72 -4.03 0.28
N VAL A 38 -10.74 -4.54 -0.44
CA VAL A 38 -10.57 -5.66 -1.37
C VAL A 38 -10.05 -5.18 -2.72
N ALA A 39 -10.57 -4.07 -3.23
CA ALA A 39 -10.25 -3.57 -4.57
C ALA A 39 -8.77 -3.19 -4.71
N ILE A 40 -8.17 -2.51 -3.72
CA ILE A 40 -6.78 -2.04 -3.78
C ILE A 40 -5.77 -3.20 -3.94
N PRO A 41 -5.73 -4.23 -3.06
CA PRO A 41 -4.83 -5.36 -3.23
C PRO A 41 -5.17 -6.21 -4.46
N ALA A 42 -6.45 -6.28 -4.87
CA ALA A 42 -6.81 -6.97 -6.11
C ALA A 42 -6.24 -6.26 -7.34
N LEU A 43 -6.28 -4.91 -7.39
CA LEU A 43 -5.65 -4.11 -8.43
C LEU A 43 -4.12 -4.22 -8.39
N ALA A 44 -3.53 -4.19 -7.19
CA ALA A 44 -2.10 -4.40 -7.01
C ALA A 44 -1.67 -5.76 -7.55
N TYR A 45 -2.38 -6.85 -7.21
CA TYR A 45 -2.10 -8.17 -7.76
C TYR A 45 -2.40 -8.25 -9.26
N GLY A 46 -3.51 -7.69 -9.73
CA GLY A 46 -3.87 -7.64 -11.16
C GLY A 46 -2.83 -6.92 -12.01
N SER A 47 -2.23 -5.85 -11.48
CA SER A 47 -1.16 -5.11 -12.17
C SER A 47 0.08 -5.98 -12.44
N THR A 48 0.34 -6.99 -11.60
CA THR A 48 1.44 -7.95 -11.85
C THR A 48 1.19 -8.82 -13.08
N TYR A 49 -0.06 -9.14 -13.40
CA TYR A 49 -0.40 -9.85 -14.64
C TYR A 49 -0.39 -8.92 -15.84
N TYR A 50 -0.90 -7.70 -15.67
CA TYR A 50 -0.88 -6.68 -16.72
C TYR A 50 0.54 -6.37 -17.19
N MET A 51 1.50 -6.29 -16.26
CA MET A 51 2.90 -6.02 -16.53
C MET A 51 3.72 -7.26 -16.94
N ASP A 52 3.11 -8.44 -16.93
CA ASP A 52 3.78 -9.74 -17.11
C ASP A 52 4.98 -9.93 -16.14
N ASP A 53 4.71 -9.73 -14.85
CA ASP A 53 5.69 -9.64 -13.77
C ASP A 53 5.59 -10.86 -12.81
N PRO A 54 6.20 -12.03 -13.14
CA PRO A 54 6.18 -13.22 -12.29
C PRO A 54 6.87 -13.02 -10.94
N GLU A 55 7.95 -12.25 -10.89
CA GLU A 55 8.64 -11.92 -9.65
C GLU A 55 7.75 -11.05 -8.75
N GLY A 56 7.05 -10.07 -9.32
CA GLY A 56 6.09 -9.22 -8.63
C GLY A 56 4.93 -10.02 -8.04
N ARG A 57 4.40 -11.01 -8.76
CA ARG A 57 3.36 -11.94 -8.23
C ARG A 57 3.82 -12.61 -6.94
N MET A 58 5.04 -13.15 -6.95
CA MET A 58 5.61 -13.83 -5.78
C MET A 58 5.91 -12.85 -4.64
N GLN A 59 6.42 -11.66 -4.95
CA GLN A 59 6.68 -10.62 -3.96
C GLN A 59 5.39 -10.12 -3.31
N PHE A 60 4.33 -9.90 -4.10
CA PHE A 60 3.01 -9.54 -3.60
C PHE A 60 2.51 -10.58 -2.61
N TYR A 61 2.54 -11.87 -3.00
CA TYR A 61 2.09 -12.96 -2.13
C TYR A 61 2.87 -12.99 -0.81
N LYS A 62 4.20 -12.86 -0.87
CA LYS A 62 5.05 -12.82 0.33
C LYS A 62 4.72 -11.63 1.22
N SER A 63 4.62 -10.43 0.66
CA SER A 63 4.28 -9.22 1.43
C SER A 63 2.88 -9.30 2.03
N PHE A 64 1.89 -9.77 1.26
CA PHE A 64 0.51 -9.91 1.70
C PHE A 64 0.39 -10.94 2.83
N ALA A 65 0.99 -12.12 2.66
CA ALA A 65 0.98 -13.18 3.67
C ALA A 65 1.68 -12.73 4.96
N ALA A 66 2.85 -12.10 4.86
CA ALA A 66 3.57 -11.57 6.02
C ALA A 66 2.75 -10.50 6.75
N ASN A 67 2.11 -9.59 6.01
CA ASN A 67 1.22 -8.57 6.55
C ASN A 67 0.04 -9.22 7.28
N ALA A 68 -0.68 -10.14 6.64
CA ALA A 68 -1.83 -10.81 7.20
C ALA A 68 -1.47 -11.58 8.49
N VAL A 69 -0.43 -12.41 8.44
CA VAL A 69 0.03 -13.18 9.61
C VAL A 69 0.39 -12.24 10.76
N THR A 70 1.13 -11.17 10.50
CA THR A 70 1.54 -10.21 11.54
C THR A 70 0.32 -9.47 12.12
N THR A 71 -0.57 -8.98 11.26
CA THR A 71 -1.76 -8.22 11.67
C THR A 71 -2.74 -9.06 12.47
N TYR A 72 -3.08 -10.26 12.00
CA TYR A 72 -3.99 -11.15 12.73
C TYR A 72 -3.32 -11.75 13.98
N GLY A 73 -2.00 -11.98 13.93
CA GLY A 73 -1.23 -12.37 15.11
C GLY A 73 -1.30 -11.32 16.21
N LEU A 74 -0.99 -10.06 15.87
CA LEU A 74 -1.09 -8.94 16.82
C LEU A 74 -2.52 -8.78 17.35
N LYS A 75 -3.52 -8.87 16.48
CA LYS A 75 -4.94 -8.81 16.85
C LYS A 75 -5.36 -9.83 17.90
N LYS A 76 -4.81 -11.04 17.85
CA LYS A 76 -5.10 -12.07 18.85
C LYS A 76 -4.24 -12.01 20.10
N THR A 77 -3.20 -11.17 20.12
CA THR A 77 -2.30 -11.01 21.27
C THR A 77 -2.53 -9.72 22.05
N VAL A 78 -3.07 -8.68 21.41
CA VAL A 78 -3.35 -7.39 22.03
C VAL A 78 -4.85 -7.28 22.28
N ASP A 79 -5.24 -7.53 23.53
CA ASP A 79 -6.63 -7.42 23.99
C ASP A 79 -6.99 -5.93 24.12
N ARG A 80 -7.64 -5.39 23.08
CA ARG A 80 -8.04 -3.97 23.04
C ARG A 80 -9.49 -3.84 22.59
N GLU A 81 -10.33 -3.33 23.48
CA GLU A 81 -11.74 -3.04 23.21
C GLU A 81 -11.93 -2.01 22.08
N ARG A 82 -12.88 -2.29 21.19
CA ARG A 82 -13.30 -1.34 20.14
C ARG A 82 -14.12 -0.17 20.73
N PRO A 83 -14.09 1.01 20.09
CA PRO A 83 -14.94 2.13 20.51
C PRO A 83 -16.44 1.80 20.53
N ASP A 84 -16.91 0.92 19.65
CA ASP A 84 -18.30 0.45 19.58
C ASP A 84 -18.66 -0.68 20.58
N HIS A 85 -17.72 -1.11 21.44
CA HIS A 85 -17.89 -2.21 22.39
C HIS A 85 -18.27 -3.57 21.78
N SER A 86 -18.03 -3.78 20.49
CA SER A 86 -18.43 -5.02 19.82
C SER A 86 -17.55 -6.23 20.16
N ASP A 87 -16.24 -6.02 20.35
CA ASP A 87 -15.27 -7.02 20.79
C ASP A 87 -13.95 -6.37 21.26
N ASN A 88 -12.97 -7.20 21.65
CA ASN A 88 -11.62 -6.79 22.03
C ASN A 88 -10.55 -7.02 20.95
N ASP A 89 -10.96 -7.28 19.71
CA ASP A 89 -10.08 -7.43 18.58
C ASP A 89 -9.92 -6.06 17.88
N SER A 90 -9.54 -4.99 18.58
CA SER A 90 -9.35 -3.67 17.95
C SER A 90 -7.95 -3.48 17.36
N PHE A 91 -6.87 -3.78 18.10
CA PHE A 91 -5.52 -3.46 17.63
C PHE A 91 -4.89 -4.62 16.83
N PRO A 92 -4.28 -4.39 15.65
CA PRO A 92 -4.41 -3.22 14.78
C PRO A 92 -5.59 -3.37 13.79
N SER A 93 -5.87 -2.31 13.04
CA SER A 93 -6.87 -2.33 11.97
C SER A 93 -6.42 -3.21 10.80
N ALA A 94 -7.11 -4.35 10.60
CA ALA A 94 -6.83 -5.25 9.48
C ALA A 94 -7.21 -4.64 8.12
N HIS A 95 -8.34 -3.92 8.06
CA HIS A 95 -8.78 -3.22 6.85
C HIS A 95 -7.72 -2.22 6.37
N THR A 96 -7.22 -1.39 7.29
CA THR A 96 -6.18 -0.41 6.98
C THR A 96 -4.87 -1.10 6.58
N SER A 97 -4.47 -2.14 7.31
CA SER A 97 -3.25 -2.89 7.02
C SER A 97 -3.25 -3.51 5.62
N ILE A 98 -4.34 -4.15 5.22
CA ILE A 98 -4.49 -4.77 3.90
C ILE A 98 -4.46 -3.71 2.78
N ALA A 99 -5.20 -2.62 2.96
CA ALA A 99 -5.27 -1.55 1.95
C ALA A 99 -3.90 -0.86 1.76
N PHE A 100 -3.20 -0.52 2.84
CA PHE A 100 -1.87 0.09 2.78
C PHE A 100 -0.80 -0.87 2.25
N GLN A 101 -0.94 -2.18 2.48
CA GLN A 101 -0.06 -3.19 1.88
C GLN A 101 -0.18 -3.16 0.35
N GLY A 102 -1.40 -3.20 -0.19
CA GLY A 102 -1.63 -3.16 -1.64
C GLY A 102 -1.12 -1.87 -2.27
N ALA A 103 -1.44 -0.71 -1.67
CA ALA A 103 -0.94 0.59 -2.14
C ALA A 103 0.60 0.67 -2.12
N SER A 104 1.22 0.17 -1.05
CA SER A 104 2.68 0.18 -0.90
C SER A 104 3.38 -0.83 -1.78
N PHE A 105 2.71 -1.92 -2.17
CA PHE A 105 3.22 -2.83 -3.18
C PHE A 105 3.32 -2.12 -4.53
N ILE A 106 2.26 -1.43 -4.97
CA ILE A 106 2.27 -0.64 -6.21
C ILE A 106 3.37 0.41 -6.15
N HIS A 107 3.48 1.14 -5.03
CA HIS A 107 4.52 2.14 -4.81
C HIS A 107 5.92 1.54 -4.98
N LYS A 108 6.22 0.46 -4.23
CA LYS A 108 7.56 -0.12 -4.20
C LYS A 108 7.91 -0.85 -5.49
N ARG A 109 6.93 -1.49 -6.14
CA ARG A 109 7.15 -2.30 -7.35
C ARG A 109 7.12 -1.45 -8.61
N TYR A 110 6.12 -0.60 -8.79
CA TYR A 110 5.88 0.09 -10.06
C TYR A 110 6.14 1.59 -10.00
N GLY A 111 6.36 2.16 -8.82
CA GLY A 111 6.72 3.56 -8.64
C GLY A 111 5.63 4.37 -7.93
N PHE A 112 6.05 5.49 -7.34
CA PHE A 112 5.19 6.32 -6.49
C PHE A 112 3.99 6.89 -7.26
N GLU A 113 4.18 7.35 -8.50
CA GLU A 113 3.14 8.00 -9.31
C GLU A 113 1.88 7.12 -9.48
N TYR A 114 2.07 5.81 -9.68
CA TYR A 114 0.97 4.85 -9.83
C TYR A 114 0.27 4.52 -8.51
N SER A 115 0.93 4.77 -7.37
CA SER A 115 0.44 4.43 -6.05
C SER A 115 -0.39 5.52 -5.37
N ILE A 116 -0.28 6.79 -5.83
CA ILE A 116 -1.03 7.94 -5.28
C ILE A 116 -2.52 7.63 -5.09
N PRO A 117 -3.27 7.21 -6.12
CA PRO A 117 -4.69 6.89 -5.95
C PRO A 117 -4.95 5.72 -5.00
N ALA A 118 -4.07 4.71 -4.98
CA ALA A 118 -4.18 3.59 -4.06
C ALA A 118 -3.97 4.05 -2.60
N TYR A 119 -3.06 4.98 -2.34
CA TYR A 119 -2.87 5.56 -1.01
C TYR A 119 -4.03 6.46 -0.58
N ILE A 120 -4.62 7.22 -1.50
CA ILE A 120 -5.85 7.98 -1.23
C ILE A 120 -6.97 7.02 -0.82
N GLY A 121 -7.17 5.95 -1.59
CA GLY A 121 -8.13 4.89 -1.27
C GLY A 121 -7.83 4.21 0.08
N ALA A 122 -6.58 3.86 0.35
CA ALA A 122 -6.19 3.23 1.62
C ALA A 122 -6.39 4.16 2.82
N THR A 123 -6.15 5.46 2.64
CA THR A 123 -6.45 6.48 3.66
C THR A 123 -7.95 6.57 3.91
N PHE A 124 -8.77 6.53 2.86
CA PHE A 124 -10.23 6.47 3.00
C PHE A 124 -10.69 5.20 3.73
N VAL A 125 -10.08 4.04 3.45
CA VAL A 125 -10.36 2.80 4.22
C VAL A 125 -10.07 3.02 5.71
N GLY A 126 -8.94 3.63 6.06
CA GLY A 126 -8.62 4.00 7.44
C GLY A 126 -9.65 4.93 8.08
N TYR A 127 -10.03 6.00 7.36
CA TYR A 127 -11.07 6.93 7.81
C TYR A 127 -12.40 6.23 8.05
N SER A 128 -12.83 5.32 7.16
CA SER A 128 -14.09 4.59 7.33
C SER A 128 -14.16 3.78 8.63
N ARG A 129 -13.02 3.31 9.13
CA ARG A 129 -12.96 2.55 10.39
C ARG A 129 -13.08 3.44 11.62
N LEU A 130 -12.64 4.70 11.51
CA LEU A 130 -12.82 5.70 12.57
C LEU A 130 -14.27 6.18 12.60
N GLU A 131 -14.84 6.47 11.42
CA GLU A 131 -16.23 6.94 11.30
C GLU A 131 -17.27 5.88 11.74
N ALA A 132 -16.95 4.60 11.60
CA ALA A 132 -17.80 3.50 12.05
C ALA A 132 -17.51 3.04 13.50
N ASP A 133 -16.70 3.78 14.27
CA ASP A 133 -16.31 3.45 15.64
C ASP A 133 -15.70 2.05 15.81
N LYS A 134 -15.12 1.50 14.73
CA LYS A 134 -14.50 0.17 14.73
C LYS A 134 -13.10 0.16 15.31
N HIS A 135 -12.40 1.28 15.20
CA HIS A 135 -10.99 1.38 15.58
C HIS A 135 -10.63 2.74 16.18
N HIS A 136 -9.67 2.73 17.09
CA HIS A 136 -9.01 3.96 17.53
C HIS A 136 -8.02 4.43 16.46
N THR A 137 -7.71 5.72 16.41
CA THR A 137 -6.71 6.29 15.49
C THR A 137 -5.37 5.56 15.55
N THR A 138 -4.95 5.10 16.74
CA THR A 138 -3.71 4.33 16.91
C THR A 138 -3.74 2.98 16.21
N ASP A 139 -4.90 2.33 16.13
CA ASP A 139 -5.05 1.01 15.51
C ASP A 139 -5.00 1.13 13.98
N VAL A 140 -5.56 2.23 13.45
CA VAL A 140 -5.46 2.61 12.03
C VAL A 140 -4.02 2.95 11.65
N LEU A 141 -3.33 3.78 12.44
CA LEU A 141 -1.92 4.14 12.19
C LEU A 141 -1.00 2.91 12.25
N ALA A 142 -1.19 2.03 13.23
CA ALA A 142 -0.42 0.79 13.33
C ALA A 142 -0.71 -0.14 12.15
N GLY A 143 -1.97 -0.27 11.74
CA GLY A 143 -2.36 -1.02 10.55
C GLY A 143 -1.66 -0.48 9.30
N ALA A 144 -1.72 0.82 9.07
CA ALA A 144 -1.05 1.48 7.94
C ALA A 144 0.46 1.22 7.95
N ALA A 145 1.12 1.35 9.10
CA ALA A 145 2.55 1.10 9.25
C ALA A 145 2.93 -0.36 8.90
N LEU A 146 2.16 -1.34 9.36
CA LEU A 146 2.37 -2.76 9.02
C LEU A 146 2.21 -3.03 7.52
N GLY A 147 1.17 -2.45 6.92
CA GLY A 147 0.93 -2.55 5.48
C GLY A 147 2.08 -1.97 4.65
N VAL A 148 2.54 -0.77 5.01
CA VAL A 148 3.70 -0.14 4.35
C VAL A 148 4.96 -0.98 4.54
N ALA A 149 5.28 -1.36 5.78
CA ALA A 149 6.51 -2.09 6.10
C ALA A 149 6.58 -3.43 5.36
N SER A 150 5.51 -4.23 5.39
CA SER A 150 5.47 -5.54 4.75
C SER A 150 5.80 -5.46 3.26
N SER A 151 5.22 -4.50 2.53
CA SER A 151 5.51 -4.30 1.12
C SER A 151 6.89 -3.69 0.88
N MET A 152 7.32 -2.70 1.67
CA MET A 152 8.62 -2.03 1.49
C MET A 152 9.82 -2.96 1.73
N PHE A 153 9.71 -3.91 2.66
CA PHE A 153 10.79 -4.86 2.97
C PHE A 153 10.78 -6.09 2.07
N LEU A 154 9.62 -6.52 1.55
CA LEU A 154 9.49 -7.78 0.81
C LEU A 154 9.34 -7.58 -0.71
N THR A 155 9.28 -6.33 -1.16
CA THR A 155 9.14 -5.97 -2.58
C THR A 155 10.35 -5.17 -3.06
N LYS A 156 10.78 -5.43 -4.30
CA LYS A 156 11.84 -4.70 -5.01
C LYS A 156 11.22 -3.93 -6.18
N SER A 157 11.86 -2.83 -6.59
CA SER A 157 11.46 -2.08 -7.78
C SER A 157 11.46 -2.98 -9.02
N TYR A 158 10.47 -2.78 -9.89
CA TYR A 158 10.37 -3.44 -11.19
C TYR A 158 11.35 -2.81 -12.19
N TYR A 159 11.56 -1.50 -12.08
CA TYR A 159 12.57 -0.78 -12.83
C TYR A 159 13.91 -0.91 -12.09
N ASP A 160 15.00 -1.17 -12.82
CA ASP A 160 16.35 -1.32 -12.27
C ASP A 160 16.82 0.06 -11.75
N ASP A 161 16.44 0.41 -10.53
CA ASP A 161 16.92 1.59 -9.82
C ASP A 161 18.44 1.43 -9.62
N THR A 162 19.23 1.99 -10.55
CA THR A 162 20.67 1.80 -10.56
C THR A 162 21.35 3.00 -9.89
N LEU A 163 21.79 2.81 -8.65
CA LEU A 163 22.66 3.77 -7.96
C LEU A 163 24.09 3.56 -8.45
N HIS A 164 24.54 4.38 -9.39
CA HIS A 164 25.93 4.39 -9.83
C HIS A 164 26.75 5.29 -8.89
N VAL A 165 27.53 4.67 -8.01
CA VAL A 165 28.54 5.40 -7.23
C VAL A 165 29.88 5.26 -7.96
N SER A 166 30.40 6.38 -8.46
CA SER A 166 31.68 6.43 -9.14
C SER A 166 32.67 7.23 -8.30
N ALA A 167 33.82 6.66 -7.97
CA ALA A 167 34.92 7.37 -7.35
C ALA A 167 36.00 7.64 -8.39
N ASN A 168 36.32 8.91 -8.63
CA ASN A 168 37.44 9.31 -9.46
C ASN A 168 38.61 9.75 -8.56
N LEU A 169 39.74 9.06 -8.72
CA LEU A 169 40.99 9.35 -8.02
C LEU A 169 41.96 10.01 -9.02
N ALA A 170 42.26 11.28 -8.82
CA ALA A 170 43.29 12.01 -9.55
C ALA A 170 44.42 12.43 -8.59
N PRO A 171 45.67 12.63 -9.07
CA PRO A 171 46.83 12.93 -8.23
C PRO A 171 46.64 14.12 -7.26
N GLU A 172 45.75 15.07 -7.58
CA GLU A 172 45.43 16.22 -6.73
C GLU A 172 43.94 16.35 -6.35
N SER A 173 43.08 15.39 -6.71
CA SER A 173 41.66 15.47 -6.31
C SER A 173 41.00 14.11 -6.13
N TYR A 174 40.10 14.07 -5.14
CA TYR A 174 39.21 12.94 -4.89
C TYR A 174 37.79 13.40 -5.21
N GLN A 175 37.13 12.72 -6.15
CA GLN A 175 35.76 13.04 -6.53
C GLN A 175 34.87 11.82 -6.30
N LEU A 176 33.74 12.03 -5.64
CA LEU A 176 32.69 11.04 -5.49
C LEU A 176 31.47 11.54 -6.27
N ALA A 177 31.09 10.81 -7.32
CA ALA A 177 29.88 11.06 -8.08
C ALA A 177 28.84 10.01 -7.72
N VAL A 178 27.67 10.48 -7.28
CA VAL A 178 26.50 9.64 -7.05
C VAL A 178 25.51 9.96 -8.16
N HIS A 179 25.33 9.02 -9.07
CA HIS A 179 24.36 9.13 -10.17
C HIS A 179 23.21 8.17 -9.90
N TYR A 180 22.04 8.72 -9.66
CA TYR A 180 20.81 7.96 -9.47
C TYR A 180 19.95 8.08 -10.72
N SER A 181 19.71 6.96 -11.38
CA SER A 181 18.80 6.87 -12.53
C SER A 181 17.48 6.26 -12.07
N PHE A 182 16.39 7.00 -12.29
CA PHE A 182 15.01 6.55 -12.12
C PHE A 182 14.43 6.02 -13.44
#